data_AF-A0A1V5XB53-F1
#
_entry.id   AF-A0A1V5XB53-F1
#
_cell.length_a   1.000
_cell.length_b   1.000
_cell.length_c   1.000
_cell.angle_alpha   90.00
_cell.angle_beta   90.00
_cell.angle_gamma   90.00
#
_symmetry.space_group_name_H-M   'P 1'
#
loop_
_entity.id
_entity.type
_entity.pdbx_description
1 polymer ?
#
loop_
_entity_poly.entity_id
_entity_poly.type
_entity_poly.pdbx_seq_one_letter_code
_entity_poly.pdbx_strand_id
1 'polypeptide(L)'
;MTYALIVTLFASFWCYGIATLFKEEMILEKVGIWMDENLNEYLNKPLWKCPLCMASIHGTAIYAIFMMPLYGILFWVPFCVCLCGLNYILMQLFND
;
A
#
# COMPACT_ATOMS: atom_id res chain seq x y z
N MET A 1 10.50 9.95 15.81
CA MET A 1 10.53 10.50 14.44
C MET A 1 11.20 9.55 13.44
N THR A 2 12.46 9.13 13.65
CA THR A 2 13.17 8.21 12.74
C THR A 2 12.45 6.88 12.52
N TYR A 3 11.88 6.29 13.58
CA TYR A 3 11.11 5.04 13.46
C TYR A 3 9.89 5.17 12.54
N ALA A 4 9.14 6.27 12.66
CA ALA A 4 7.98 6.52 11.80
C ALA A 4 8.38 6.60 10.31
N LEU A 5 9.48 7.27 10.00
CA LEU A 5 10.01 7.35 8.62
C LEU A 5 10.40 5.98 8.06
N ILE A 6 11.07 5.15 8.87
CA ILE A 6 11.47 3.80 8.48
C ILE A 6 10.22 2.95 8.18
N VAL A 7 9.21 3.02 9.04
CA VAL A 7 7.94 2.28 8.83
C VAL A 7 7.19 2.79 7.60
N THR A 8 7.17 4.10 7.35
CA THR A 8 6.54 4.64 6.13
C THR A 8 7.25 4.18 4.86
N LEU A 9 8.59 4.18 4.84
CA LEU A 9 9.36 3.65 3.71
C LEU A 9 9.07 2.15 3.50
N PHE A 10 9.10 1.37 4.57
CA PHE A 10 8.77 -0.06 4.53
C PHE A 10 7.33 -0.29 4.01
N ALA A 11 6.37 0.52 4.45
CA ALA A 11 4.99 0.44 3.99
C ALA A 11 4.84 0.78 2.50
N SER A 12 5.59 1.76 1.99
CA SER A 12 5.62 2.06 0.57
C SER A 12 6.19 0.90 -0.24
N PHE A 13 7.33 0.34 0.19
CA PHE A 13 7.89 -0.84 -0.46
C PHE A 13 6.95 -2.05 -0.41
N TRP A 14 6.21 -2.22 0.69
CA TRP A 14 5.18 -3.25 0.78
C TRP A 14 4.06 -3.05 -0.24
N CYS A 15 3.51 -1.84 -0.34
CA CYS A 15 2.45 -1.53 -1.31
C CYS A 15 2.92 -1.78 -2.75
N TYR A 16 4.14 -1.34 -3.08
CA TYR A 16 4.73 -1.58 -4.40
C TYR A 16 5.04 -3.05 -4.66
N GLY A 17 5.59 -3.76 -3.67
CA GLY A 17 5.92 -5.18 -3.79
C GLY A 17 4.68 -6.02 -4.05
N ILE A 18 3.60 -5.77 -3.28
CA ILE A 18 2.30 -6.40 -3.53
C ILE A 18 1.78 -6.04 -4.91
N ALA A 19 1.72 -4.75 -5.28
CA ALA A 19 1.25 -4.35 -6.60
C ALA A 19 2.03 -5.02 -7.74
N THR A 20 3.34 -5.21 -7.58
CA THR A 20 4.20 -5.84 -8.59
C THR A 20 3.98 -7.35 -8.69
N LEU A 21 3.68 -8.04 -7.58
CA LEU A 21 3.39 -9.48 -7.58
C LEU A 21 2.14 -9.86 -8.40
N PHE A 22 1.20 -8.92 -8.52
CA PHE A 22 -0.05 -9.10 -9.26
C PHE A 22 -0.02 -8.53 -10.70
N LYS A 23 1.13 -8.05 -11.18
CA LYS A 23 1.28 -7.63 -12.59
C LYS A 23 1.30 -8.83 -13.54
N GLU A 24 1.08 -8.55 -14.83
CA GLU A 24 1.19 -9.53 -15.92
C GLU A 24 2.57 -10.23 -15.87
N GLU A 25 2.58 -11.54 -16.13
CA GLU A 25 3.75 -12.43 -16.07
C GLU A 25 4.38 -12.65 -14.68
N MET A 26 3.73 -12.23 -13.59
CA MET A 26 4.23 -12.40 -12.22
C MET A 26 3.56 -13.55 -11.46
N ILE A 27 4.16 -13.97 -10.34
CA ILE A 27 3.81 -15.19 -9.58
C ILE A 27 2.31 -15.27 -9.21
N LEU A 28 1.67 -14.13 -8.91
CA LEU A 28 0.27 -14.06 -8.49
C LEU A 28 -0.68 -13.58 -9.58
N GLU A 29 -0.25 -13.55 -10.85
CA GLU A 29 -1.08 -13.14 -11.99
C GLU A 29 -2.42 -13.88 -12.04
N LYS A 30 -2.41 -15.22 -11.91
CA LYS A 30 -3.63 -16.03 -11.92
C LYS A 30 -4.59 -15.68 -10.78
N VAL A 31 -4.04 -15.32 -9.61
CA VAL A 31 -4.83 -14.88 -8.46
C VAL A 31 -5.39 -13.49 -8.74
N GLY A 32 -4.59 -12.59 -9.32
CA GLY A 32 -5.04 -11.25 -9.73
C GLY A 32 -6.21 -11.30 -10.72
N ILE A 33 -6.14 -12.17 -11.73
CA ILE A 33 -7.22 -12.39 -12.70
C ILE A 33 -8.48 -12.93 -12.01
N TRP A 34 -8.35 -13.96 -11.18
CA TRP A 34 -9.48 -14.51 -10.43
C TRP A 34 -10.13 -13.47 -9.51
N MET A 35 -9.32 -12.66 -8.84
CA MET A 35 -9.83 -11.60 -7.98
C MET A 35 -10.50 -10.49 -8.79
N ASP A 36 -10.03 -10.20 -10.00
CA ASP A 36 -10.66 -9.25 -10.91
C ASP A 36 -12.00 -9.71 -11.46
N GLU A 37 -12.17 -11.01 -11.67
CA GLU A 37 -13.43 -11.60 -12.11
C GLU A 37 -14.46 -11.69 -10.97
N ASN A 38 -14.00 -11.86 -9.73
CA ASN A 38 -14.86 -12.24 -8.61
C ASN A 38 -15.08 -11.13 -7.57
N LEU A 39 -14.24 -10.08 -7.55
CA LEU A 39 -14.41 -8.93 -6.67
C LEU A 39 -14.77 -7.66 -7.45
N ASN A 40 -15.54 -6.81 -6.77
CA ASN A 40 -15.98 -5.52 -7.29
C ASN A 40 -14.79 -4.55 -7.45
N GLU A 41 -14.78 -3.74 -8.50
CA GLU A 41 -13.64 -2.88 -8.87
C GLU A 41 -13.18 -1.95 -7.72
N TYR A 42 -14.12 -1.54 -6.87
CA TYR A 42 -13.86 -0.72 -5.69
C TYR A 42 -12.99 -1.40 -4.63
N LEU A 43 -13.02 -2.73 -4.52
CA LEU A 43 -12.18 -3.51 -3.60
C LEU A 43 -10.83 -3.84 -4.24
N ASN A 44 -10.79 -4.00 -5.56
CA ASN A 44 -9.56 -4.38 -6.27
C ASN A 44 -8.53 -3.25 -6.25
N LYS A 45 -9.01 -2.00 -6.32
CA LYS A 45 -8.19 -0.78 -6.24
C LYS A 45 -7.31 -0.72 -4.98
N PRO A 46 -7.85 -0.79 -3.76
CA PRO A 46 -7.06 -0.71 -2.54
C PRO A 46 -6.38 -2.04 -2.14
N LEU A 47 -6.70 -3.18 -2.75
CA LEU A 47 -6.00 -4.44 -2.44
C LEU A 47 -4.76 -4.68 -3.33
N TRP A 48 -4.84 -4.61 -4.66
CA TRP A 48 -3.68 -4.94 -5.53
C TRP A 48 -3.49 -4.03 -6.76
N LYS A 49 -4.49 -3.27 -7.21
CA LYS A 49 -4.37 -2.48 -8.46
C LYS A 49 -3.67 -1.13 -8.31
N CYS A 50 -3.89 -0.41 -7.20
CA CYS A 50 -3.42 0.97 -7.07
C CYS A 50 -2.60 1.16 -5.79
N PRO A 51 -1.27 1.37 -5.90
CA PRO A 51 -0.40 1.63 -4.74
C PRO A 51 -0.84 2.84 -3.89
N LEU A 52 -1.45 3.85 -4.50
CA LEU A 52 -2.00 4.99 -3.76
C LEU A 52 -3.22 4.58 -2.92
N CYS A 53 -4.12 3.79 -3.49
CA CYS A 53 -5.29 3.29 -2.77
C CYS A 53 -4.92 2.26 -1.68
N MET A 54 -3.85 1.49 -1.91
CA MET A 54 -3.32 0.54 -0.91
C MET A 54 -2.86 1.23 0.37
N ALA A 55 -2.46 2.50 0.30
CA ALA A 55 -2.06 3.26 1.49
C ALA A 55 -3.17 3.31 2.56
N SER A 56 -4.44 3.14 2.16
CA SER A 56 -5.54 3.03 3.11
C SER A 56 -5.56 1.66 3.80
N ILE A 57 -5.71 0.55 3.06
CA ILE A 57 -5.87 -0.79 3.69
C ILE A 57 -4.53 -1.31 4.21
N HIS A 58 -3.53 -1.40 3.34
CA HIS A 58 -2.20 -1.90 3.71
C HIS A 58 -1.51 -0.96 4.69
N GLY A 59 -1.61 0.36 4.46
CA GLY A 59 -1.07 1.34 5.41
C GLY A 59 -1.72 1.23 6.79
N THR A 60 -3.04 1.04 6.88
CA THR A 60 -3.72 0.84 8.17
C THR A 60 -3.26 -0.44 8.86
N ALA A 61 -3.12 -1.55 8.13
CA ALA A 61 -2.64 -2.80 8.70
C ALA A 61 -1.21 -2.66 9.26
N ILE A 62 -0.31 -2.04 8.50
CA ILE A 62 1.07 -1.79 8.93
C ILE A 62 1.10 -0.83 10.12
N TYR A 63 0.29 0.22 10.09
CA TYR A 63 0.18 1.17 11.20
C TYR A 63 -0.30 0.48 12.48
N ALA A 64 -1.34 -0.36 12.39
CA ALA A 64 -1.89 -1.08 13.54
C ALA A 64 -0.85 -1.99 14.20
N ILE A 65 -0.01 -2.65 13.41
CA ILE A 65 1.00 -3.59 13.90
C ILE A 65 2.21 -2.85 14.49
N PHE A 66 2.74 -1.84 13.80
CA PHE A 66 4.06 -1.27 14.11
C PHE A 66 4.00 0.09 14.82
N MET A 67 2.94 0.89 14.62
CA MET A 67 2.91 2.28 15.08
C MET A 67 1.81 2.58 16.10
N MET A 68 0.68 1.89 16.06
CA MET A 68 -0.45 2.10 16.98
C MET A 68 -0.07 1.98 18.47
N PRO A 69 0.76 1.00 18.90
CA PRO A 69 1.16 0.90 20.31
C PRO A 69 2.03 2.08 20.80
N LEU A 70 2.69 2.79 19.88
CA LEU A 70 3.67 3.83 20.19
C LEU A 70 3.14 5.25 20.02
N TYR A 71 2.28 5.48 19.02
CA TYR A 71 1.80 6.81 18.63
C TYR A 71 0.28 6.98 18.74
N GLY A 72 -0.46 5.92 19.08
CA GLY A 72 -1.92 5.95 19.25
C GLY A 72 -2.69 6.08 17.93
N ILE A 73 -4.01 6.25 17.97
CA ILE A 73 -4.84 6.33 16.75
C ILE A 73 -4.69 7.67 16.01
N LEU A 74 -4.36 8.75 16.71
CA LEU A 74 -4.29 10.11 16.13
C LEU A 74 -3.21 10.26 15.07
N PHE A 75 -2.11 9.52 15.20
CA PHE A 75 -1.00 9.54 14.22
C PHE A 75 -1.29 8.73 12.95
N TRP A 76 -2.42 8.02 12.89
CA TRP A 76 -2.80 7.23 11.72
C TRP A 76 -3.08 8.10 10.49
N VAL A 77 -3.81 9.20 10.67
CA VAL A 77 -4.15 10.13 9.58
C VAL A 77 -2.89 10.72 8.93
N PRO A 78 -1.96 11.36 9.66
CA PRO A 78 -0.73 11.88 9.04
C PRO A 78 0.13 10.77 8.44
N PHE A 79 0.15 9.57 9.04
CA PHE A 79 0.85 8.43 8.46
C PHE A 79 0.29 8.03 7.08
N CYS A 80 -1.03 7.88 6.94
CA CYS A 80 -1.67 7.54 5.67
C CYS A 80 -1.46 8.63 4.60
N VAL A 81 -1.50 9.91 4.97
CA VAL A 81 -1.23 11.02 4.04
C VAL A 81 0.22 10.99 3.55
N CYS A 82 1.19 10.81 4.45
CA CYS A 82 2.60 10.67 4.08
C CYS A 82 2.84 9.46 3.18
N LEU A 83 2.22 8.32 3.49
CA LEU A 83 2.35 7.09 2.71
C LEU A 83 1.77 7.25 1.29
N CYS A 84 0.61 7.89 1.17
CA CYS A 84 -0.01 8.19 -0.12
C CYS A 84 0.88 9.13 -0.96
N GLY A 85 1.41 10.20 -0.34
CA GLY A 85 2.34 11.11 -1.02
C GLY A 85 3.63 10.44 -1.48
N LEU A 86 4.20 9.56 -0.65
CA LEU A 86 5.40 8.81 -1.02
C LEU A 86 5.11 7.83 -2.17
N ASN A 87 3.98 7.12 -2.13
CA ASN A 87 3.55 6.25 -3.22
C ASN A 87 3.28 7.04 -4.52
N TYR A 88 2.73 8.25 -4.43
CA TYR A 88 2.57 9.11 -5.60
C TYR A 88 3.91 9.44 -6.26
N ILE A 89 4.91 9.83 -5.47
CA ILE A 89 6.25 10.16 -5.97
C ILE A 89 6.90 8.94 -6.63
N LEU A 90 6.82 7.77 -5.99
CA LEU A 90 7.33 6.53 -6.58
C LEU A 90 6.61 6.19 -7.90
N MET A 91 5.31 6.44 -7.98
CA MET A 91 4.54 6.15 -9.19
C MET A 91 4.98 7.00 -10.37
N GLN A 92 5.25 8.29 -10.12
CA GLN A 92 5.81 9.19 -11.12
C GLN A 92 7.20 8.71 -11.56
N LEU A 93 8.06 8.32 -10.60
CA LEU A 93 9.42 7.87 -10.89
C LEU A 93 9.50 6.57 -11.72
N PHE A 94 8.53 5.65 -11.56
CA PHE A 94 8.53 4.35 -12.25
C PHE A 94 7.67 4.31 -13.52
N ASN A 95 6.88 5.35 -13.81
CA ASN A 95 6.08 5.46 -15.06
C ASN A 95 6.72 6.41 -16.09
N ASP A 96 7.87 7.00 -15.80
CA ASP A 96 8.78 7.67 -16.78
C ASP A 96 9.81 6.66 -17.32
#